data_AF-A0A084SG79-F1
#
_entry.id   AF-A0A084SG79-F1
#
_cell.length_a   1.000
_cell.length_b   1.000
_cell.length_c   1.000
_cell.angle_alpha   90.00
_cell.angle_beta   90.00
_cell.angle_gamma   90.00
#
_symmetry.space_group_name_H-M   'P 1'
#
loop_
_entity.id
_entity.type
_entity.pdbx_description
1 polymer ?
#
loop_
_entity_poly.entity_id
_entity_poly.type
_entity_poly.pdbx_seq_one_letter_code
_entity_poly.pdbx_strand_id
1 'polypeptide(L)'
;MQYFCPECGQEVPGSQSYGDGGGEYGGGEYDYSADGASWDSPPPLSARLEEVLSKVSVPVLAVVGQVGAAFRNVLDDPRLRSHLPGGSLTLLGLGLVALALLLSVIPFVQGIGLPGSMVVLPWGLLVAVSEWRLISAPEAQEPGTRPVPPLPPALANLPRDLRHPGIAQTFALLTCTYAVLMLGLGPISLVWVLAGTVLGYDQGWRYFAAGGEEADGMEGNSGPRLHRWVVAGTVLCTFSLLLPWTRGTMQVPALSGGDMWLSTHSLFTLLLLACSGVRHRGLSAFHPLLLILAAVWLMMWLVLNMSVYAPGPWFFLPGLLAVEAAIVRHLMLLRGRGNTVEQQDAASDLDLQG
;
A
#
# COMPACT_ATOMS: atom_id res chain seq x y z
N MET A 1 30.89 -13.84 38.97
CA MET A 1 30.20 -13.69 37.67
C MET A 1 31.28 -13.57 36.60
N GLN A 2 31.33 -14.52 35.67
CA GLN A 2 32.23 -14.45 34.52
C GLN A 2 31.64 -13.46 33.51
N TYR A 3 32.44 -12.50 33.06
CA TYR A 3 32.02 -11.52 32.07
C TYR A 3 32.49 -11.99 30.69
N PHE A 4 31.53 -12.12 29.77
CA PHE A 4 31.79 -12.47 28.37
C PHE A 4 31.66 -11.22 27.50
N CYS A 5 32.57 -11.07 26.53
CA CYS A 5 32.47 -10.02 25.52
C CYS A 5 31.40 -10.41 24.47
N PRO A 6 30.36 -9.57 24.25
CA PRO A 6 29.24 -9.93 23.36
C PRO A 6 29.60 -9.97 21.87
N GLU A 7 30.74 -9.42 21.47
CA GLU A 7 31.13 -9.35 20.05
C GLU A 7 32.02 -10.52 19.60
N CYS A 8 32.78 -11.13 20.51
CA CYS A 8 33.74 -12.19 20.16
C CYS A 8 33.59 -13.50 20.97
N GLY A 9 32.77 -13.52 22.02
CA GLY A 9 32.47 -14.73 22.79
C GLY A 9 33.64 -15.31 23.59
N GLN A 10 34.80 -14.65 23.63
CA GLN A 10 35.91 -15.05 24.48
C GLN A 10 35.69 -14.61 25.94
N GLU A 11 36.09 -15.47 26.87
CA GLU A 11 36.16 -15.15 28.29
C GLU A 11 37.20 -14.04 28.49
N VAL A 12 36.77 -12.92 29.08
CA VAL A 12 37.69 -11.85 29.46
C VAL A 12 38.49 -12.35 30.66
N PRO A 13 39.83 -12.51 30.56
CA PRO A 13 40.62 -12.98 31.70
C PRO A 13 40.43 -12.00 32.86
N GLY A 14 39.85 -12.52 33.94
CA GLY A 14 39.44 -11.72 35.10
C GLY A 14 40.60 -10.93 35.68
N SER A 15 40.35 -9.64 35.92
CA SER A 15 41.25 -8.76 36.66
C SER A 15 41.58 -9.41 38.01
N GLN A 16 42.83 -9.88 38.15
CA GLN A 16 43.36 -10.26 39.45
C GLN A 16 43.27 -9.04 40.36
N SER A 17 42.62 -9.26 41.51
CA SER A 17 42.57 -8.34 42.63
C SER A 17 44.01 -8.00 43.04
N TYR A 18 44.45 -6.78 42.72
CA TYR A 18 45.69 -6.22 43.26
C TYR A 18 45.45 -5.87 44.73
N GLY A 19 45.76 -6.84 45.59
CA GLY A 19 46.04 -6.59 46.99
C GLY A 19 47.54 -6.46 47.20
N ASP A 20 47.89 -5.37 47.88
CA ASP A 20 49.04 -5.26 48.79
C ASP A 20 50.43 -4.96 48.21
N GLY A 21 51.13 -4.01 48.84
CA GLY A 21 52.52 -3.68 48.57
C GLY A 21 52.79 -2.17 48.45
N GLY A 22 53.06 -1.52 49.58
CA GLY A 22 53.58 -0.15 49.62
C GLY A 22 55.02 -0.04 49.11
N GLY A 23 55.41 1.17 48.71
CA GLY A 23 56.81 1.49 48.42
C GLY A 23 56.99 2.63 47.43
N GLU A 24 57.62 3.69 47.91
CA GLU A 24 58.47 4.64 47.19
C GLU A 24 57.89 5.58 46.12
N TYR A 25 57.93 6.87 46.50
CA TYR A 25 57.96 8.01 45.61
C TYR A 25 59.21 7.95 44.70
N GLY A 26 59.02 7.53 43.46
CA GLY A 26 59.96 7.74 42.36
C GLY A 26 59.26 8.47 41.23
N GLY A 27 59.59 9.75 41.04
CA GLY A 27 59.13 10.54 39.90
C GLY A 27 59.71 9.98 38.61
N GLY A 28 58.97 9.08 37.97
CA GLY A 28 59.19 8.62 36.61
C GLY A 28 58.28 9.38 35.67
N GLU A 29 58.90 10.11 34.74
CA GLU A 29 58.26 10.79 33.62
C GLU A 29 57.65 9.71 32.70
N TYR A 30 56.33 9.50 32.82
CA TYR A 30 55.60 8.60 31.93
C TYR A 30 55.39 9.31 30.60
N ASP A 31 56.29 9.04 29.67
CA ASP A 31 56.12 9.36 28.26
C ASP A 31 54.94 8.52 27.73
N TYR A 32 53.75 9.14 27.68
CA TYR A 32 52.55 8.57 27.08
C TYR A 32 52.76 8.50 25.57
N SER A 33 53.51 7.50 25.11
CA SER A 33 53.46 7.06 23.72
C SER A 33 52.05 6.52 23.46
N ALA A 34 51.19 7.38 22.93
CA ALA A 34 49.88 7.05 22.42
C ALA A 34 50.05 6.16 21.17
N ASP A 35 50.34 4.89 21.40
CA ASP A 35 50.29 3.86 20.37
C ASP A 35 48.83 3.72 19.90
N GLY A 36 48.53 4.37 18.78
CA GLY A 36 47.95 3.68 17.62
C GLY A 36 46.56 3.06 17.74
N ALA A 37 45.77 3.34 18.77
CA ALA A 37 44.34 3.07 18.73
C ALA A 37 43.69 4.17 17.89
N SER A 38 43.74 4.03 16.56
CA SER A 38 42.88 4.81 15.66
C SER A 38 41.44 4.50 16.06
N TRP A 39 40.84 5.41 16.82
CA TRP A 39 39.41 5.46 17.05
C TRP A 39 38.76 5.81 15.71
N ASP A 40 38.69 4.83 14.82
CA ASP A 40 37.82 4.91 13.66
C ASP A 40 36.43 5.14 14.21
N SER A 41 35.91 6.33 13.96
CA SER A 41 34.58 6.71 14.40
C SER A 41 33.62 5.66 13.85
N PRO A 42 32.77 5.04 14.69
CA PRO A 42 31.85 4.04 14.21
C PRO A 42 31.07 4.62 13.03
N PRO A 43 30.94 3.87 11.92
CA PRO A 43 30.36 4.42 10.70
C PRO A 43 28.99 5.00 11.03
N PRO A 44 28.62 6.13 10.39
CA PRO A 44 27.37 6.80 10.67
C PRO A 44 26.22 5.80 10.57
N LEU A 45 25.25 5.94 11.47
CA LEU A 45 24.14 5.00 11.64
C LEU A 45 23.39 4.76 10.30
N SER A 46 23.39 5.76 9.41
CA SER A 46 22.88 5.67 8.03
C SER A 46 23.63 4.66 7.16
N ALA A 47 24.96 4.61 7.21
CA ALA A 47 25.77 3.70 6.40
C ALA A 47 25.59 2.24 6.83
N ARG A 48 25.49 1.98 8.14
CA ARG A 48 25.12 0.63 8.65
C ARG A 48 23.71 0.23 8.24
N LEU A 49 22.77 1.16 8.27
CA LEU A 49 21.37 0.89 7.92
C LEU A 49 21.22 0.60 6.41
N GLU A 50 21.94 1.33 5.55
CA GLU A 50 22.03 1.06 4.11
C GLU A 50 22.69 -0.27 3.79
N GLU A 51 23.76 -0.65 4.51
CA GLU A 51 24.41 -1.94 4.33
C GLU A 51 23.51 -3.12 4.76
N VAL A 52 22.79 -2.97 5.87
CA VAL A 52 21.81 -3.98 6.32
C VAL A 52 20.60 -4.04 5.38
N LEU A 53 20.07 -2.89 4.95
CA LEU A 53 18.96 -2.84 3.99
C LEU A 53 19.36 -3.41 2.64
N SER A 54 20.57 -3.16 2.15
CA SER A 54 21.04 -3.72 0.87
C SER A 54 21.26 -5.23 0.95
N LYS A 55 21.83 -5.73 2.06
CA LYS A 55 21.99 -7.19 2.30
C LYS A 55 20.66 -7.93 2.39
N VAL A 56 19.61 -7.30 2.89
CA VAL A 56 18.28 -7.92 3.03
C VAL A 56 17.40 -7.69 1.80
N SER A 57 17.46 -6.51 1.18
CA SER A 57 16.56 -6.15 0.06
C SER A 57 16.84 -6.95 -1.20
N VAL A 58 18.10 -7.20 -1.55
CA VAL A 58 18.44 -7.97 -2.77
C VAL A 58 17.87 -9.40 -2.74
N PRO A 59 18.09 -10.22 -1.69
CA PRO A 59 17.52 -11.57 -1.63
C PRO A 59 15.99 -11.54 -1.48
N VAL A 60 15.43 -10.59 -0.73
CA VAL A 60 13.97 -10.44 -0.61
C VAL A 60 13.34 -10.13 -1.98
N LEU A 61 13.92 -9.19 -2.73
CA LEU A 61 13.45 -8.85 -4.07
C LEU A 61 13.60 -10.03 -5.04
N ALA A 62 14.68 -10.81 -4.95
CA ALA A 62 14.86 -12.00 -5.76
C ALA A 62 13.81 -13.08 -5.46
N VAL A 63 13.52 -13.33 -4.18
CA VAL A 63 12.47 -14.28 -3.75
C VAL A 63 11.10 -13.78 -4.19
N VAL A 64 10.79 -12.50 -3.98
CA VAL A 64 9.53 -11.89 -4.42
C VAL A 64 9.39 -12.00 -5.94
N GLY A 65 10.48 -11.81 -6.70
CA GLY A 65 10.52 -11.98 -8.15
C GLY A 65 10.26 -13.42 -8.59
N GLN A 66 10.89 -14.41 -7.94
CA GLN A 66 10.68 -15.83 -8.24
C GLN A 66 9.26 -16.29 -7.91
N VAL A 67 8.75 -15.92 -6.74
CA VAL A 67 7.36 -16.21 -6.32
C VAL A 67 6.38 -15.54 -7.27
N GLY A 68 6.63 -14.28 -7.63
CA GLY A 68 5.82 -13.53 -8.58
C GLY A 68 5.78 -14.19 -9.97
N ALA A 69 6.93 -14.65 -10.48
CA ALA A 69 7.01 -15.34 -11.75
C ALA A 69 6.28 -16.70 -11.74
N ALA A 70 6.45 -17.49 -10.66
CA ALA A 70 5.74 -18.76 -10.51
C ALA A 70 4.22 -18.55 -10.45
N PHE A 71 3.77 -17.56 -9.67
CA PHE A 71 2.35 -17.22 -9.56
C PHE A 71 1.77 -16.76 -10.89
N ARG A 72 2.51 -15.90 -11.61
CA ARG A 72 2.15 -15.45 -12.96
C ARG A 72 1.98 -16.62 -13.92
N ASN A 73 2.92 -17.57 -13.95
CA ASN A 73 2.84 -18.74 -14.81
C ASN A 73 1.59 -19.60 -14.51
N VAL A 74 1.18 -19.69 -13.24
CA VAL A 74 -0.04 -20.43 -12.85
C VAL A 74 -1.30 -19.68 -13.23
N LEU A 75 -1.37 -18.36 -12.99
CA LEU A 75 -2.54 -17.55 -13.30
C LEU A 75 -2.76 -17.32 -14.80
N ASP A 76 -1.68 -17.33 -15.57
CA ASP A 76 -1.72 -17.22 -17.03
C ASP A 76 -1.90 -18.58 -17.72
N ASP A 77 -1.98 -19.70 -16.98
CA ASP A 77 -2.21 -21.02 -17.57
C ASP A 77 -3.59 -21.07 -18.26
N PRO A 78 -3.66 -21.34 -19.58
CA PRO A 78 -4.93 -21.44 -20.30
C PRO A 78 -5.86 -22.52 -19.74
N ARG A 79 -5.30 -23.57 -19.13
CA ARG A 79 -6.10 -24.62 -18.47
C ARG A 79 -6.80 -24.10 -17.23
N LEU A 80 -6.17 -23.20 -16.47
CA LEU A 80 -6.85 -22.59 -15.33
C LEU A 80 -8.03 -21.74 -15.83
N ARG A 81 -7.78 -20.89 -16.84
CA ARG A 81 -8.80 -20.00 -17.40
C ARG A 81 -9.98 -20.75 -18.02
N SER A 82 -9.75 -21.91 -18.65
CA SER A 82 -10.84 -22.71 -19.23
C SER A 82 -11.83 -23.25 -18.18
N HIS A 83 -11.40 -23.44 -16.93
CA HIS A 83 -12.27 -23.89 -15.84
C HIS A 83 -13.04 -22.74 -15.17
N LEU A 84 -12.59 -21.50 -15.37
CA LEU A 84 -13.20 -20.32 -14.78
C LEU A 84 -14.41 -19.86 -15.60
N PRO A 85 -15.48 -19.36 -14.95
CA PRO A 85 -16.60 -18.76 -15.65
C PRO A 85 -16.11 -17.55 -16.48
N GLY A 86 -16.15 -17.71 -17.80
CA GLY A 86 -15.63 -16.73 -18.75
C GLY A 86 -14.15 -16.38 -18.60
N GLY A 87 -13.32 -17.27 -18.05
CA GLY A 87 -11.88 -17.03 -17.91
C GLY A 87 -11.49 -15.93 -16.93
N SER A 88 -12.42 -15.34 -16.18
CA SER A 88 -12.14 -14.16 -15.34
C SER A 88 -11.47 -14.51 -14.02
N LEU A 89 -10.22 -14.05 -13.87
CA LEU A 89 -9.47 -14.10 -12.62
C LEU A 89 -10.12 -13.24 -11.52
N THR A 90 -10.85 -12.18 -11.89
CA THR A 90 -11.57 -11.35 -10.91
C THR A 90 -12.64 -12.15 -10.18
N LEU A 91 -13.38 -13.03 -10.90
CA LEU A 91 -14.39 -13.90 -10.30
C LEU A 91 -13.76 -14.96 -9.39
N LEU A 92 -12.57 -15.49 -9.75
CA LEU A 92 -11.80 -16.36 -8.87
C LEU A 92 -11.40 -15.63 -7.57
N GLY A 93 -10.87 -14.42 -7.70
CA GLY A 93 -10.52 -13.58 -6.56
C GLY A 93 -11.73 -13.27 -5.66
N LEU A 94 -12.88 -12.94 -6.25
CA LEU A 94 -14.15 -12.77 -5.52
C LEU A 94 -14.59 -14.04 -4.79
N GLY A 95 -14.44 -15.21 -5.43
CA GLY A 95 -14.72 -16.51 -4.81
C GLY A 95 -13.84 -16.76 -3.58
N LEU A 96 -12.56 -16.38 -3.64
CA LEU A 96 -11.64 -16.46 -2.50
C LEU A 96 -12.02 -15.49 -1.39
N VAL A 97 -12.44 -14.26 -1.71
CA VAL A 97 -12.96 -13.31 -0.72
C VAL A 97 -14.21 -13.88 -0.05
N ALA A 98 -15.15 -14.42 -0.82
CA ALA A 98 -16.37 -15.04 -0.28
C ALA A 98 -16.04 -16.22 0.65
N LEU A 99 -15.06 -17.06 0.28
CA LEU A 99 -14.56 -18.14 1.13
C LEU A 99 -13.94 -17.59 2.43
N ALA A 100 -13.13 -16.54 2.35
CA ALA A 100 -12.54 -15.90 3.52
C ALA A 100 -13.60 -15.31 4.45
N LEU A 101 -14.64 -14.68 3.90
CA LEU A 101 -15.79 -14.19 4.66
C LEU A 101 -16.55 -15.34 5.34
N LEU A 102 -16.78 -16.46 4.64
CA LEU A 102 -17.47 -17.63 5.18
C LEU A 102 -16.67 -18.27 6.33
N LEU A 103 -15.34 -18.38 6.17
CA LEU A 103 -14.44 -18.84 7.22
C LEU A 103 -14.45 -17.91 8.44
N SER A 104 -14.65 -16.60 8.23
CA SER A 104 -14.76 -15.60 9.30
C SER A 104 -16.01 -15.76 10.17
N VAL A 105 -17.03 -16.50 9.72
CA VAL A 105 -18.26 -16.75 10.49
C VAL A 105 -18.05 -17.87 11.53
N ILE A 106 -17.01 -18.69 11.36
CA ILE A 106 -16.73 -19.81 12.27
C ILE A 106 -16.27 -19.26 13.62
N PRO A 107 -16.90 -19.63 14.75
CA PRO A 107 -16.70 -19.01 16.07
C PRO A 107 -15.30 -19.18 16.69
N PHE A 108 -14.35 -19.81 15.99
CA PHE A 108 -12.97 -20.03 16.43
C PHE A 108 -11.93 -19.38 15.52
N VAL A 109 -12.35 -18.75 14.42
CA VAL A 109 -11.47 -18.09 13.46
C VAL A 109 -11.60 -16.59 13.65
N GLN A 110 -10.51 -15.92 14.02
CA GLN A 110 -10.49 -14.46 14.08
C GLN A 110 -10.55 -13.91 12.65
N GLY A 111 -11.74 -13.45 12.23
CA GLY A 111 -11.98 -12.85 10.92
C GLY A 111 -12.08 -11.33 10.97
N ILE A 112 -12.39 -10.71 9.82
CA ILE A 112 -12.57 -9.25 9.66
C ILE A 112 -13.76 -8.66 10.45
N GLY A 113 -14.53 -9.53 11.12
CA GLY A 113 -15.74 -9.17 11.86
C GLY A 113 -16.91 -8.75 10.97
N LEU A 114 -18.04 -8.47 11.62
CA LEU A 114 -19.22 -7.89 10.99
C LEU A 114 -18.94 -6.56 10.25
N PRO A 115 -18.21 -5.58 10.82
CA PRO A 115 -18.01 -4.30 10.14
C PRO A 115 -17.20 -4.45 8.84
N GLY A 116 -16.13 -5.25 8.84
CA GLY A 116 -15.36 -5.50 7.62
C GLY A 116 -16.21 -6.20 6.56
N SER A 117 -17.03 -7.17 6.97
CA SER A 117 -17.94 -7.89 6.07
C SER A 117 -18.97 -6.96 5.42
N MET A 118 -19.52 -6.00 6.19
CA MET A 118 -20.46 -4.99 5.68
C MET A 118 -19.84 -4.06 4.63
N VAL A 119 -18.53 -3.85 4.64
CA VAL A 119 -17.83 -3.06 3.62
C VAL A 119 -17.47 -3.91 2.41
N VAL A 120 -16.93 -5.11 2.65
CA VAL A 120 -16.44 -6.00 1.58
C VAL A 120 -17.58 -6.55 0.72
N LEU A 121 -18.73 -6.89 1.31
CA LEU A 121 -19.85 -7.50 0.58
C LEU A 121 -20.47 -6.57 -0.49
N PRO A 122 -20.85 -5.32 -0.19
CA PRO A 122 -21.39 -4.41 -1.21
C PRO A 122 -20.39 -4.16 -2.34
N TRP A 123 -19.11 -3.97 -1.99
CA TRP A 123 -18.06 -3.77 -2.99
C TRP A 123 -17.85 -5.01 -3.86
N GLY A 124 -17.79 -6.19 -3.25
CA GLY A 124 -17.66 -7.46 -3.97
C GLY A 124 -18.85 -7.71 -4.90
N LEU A 125 -20.06 -7.36 -4.47
CA LEU A 125 -21.25 -7.44 -5.32
C LEU A 125 -21.16 -6.50 -6.53
N LEU A 126 -20.72 -5.26 -6.32
CA LEU A 126 -20.51 -4.30 -7.43
C LEU A 126 -19.49 -4.83 -8.45
N VAL A 127 -18.37 -5.35 -7.98
CA VAL A 127 -17.34 -5.95 -8.86
C VAL A 127 -17.89 -7.18 -9.57
N ALA A 128 -18.55 -8.08 -8.86
CA ALA A 128 -19.15 -9.28 -9.45
C ALA A 128 -20.14 -8.93 -10.56
N VAL A 129 -20.99 -7.93 -10.35
CA VAL A 129 -21.96 -7.47 -11.36
C VAL A 129 -21.24 -6.81 -12.55
N SER A 130 -20.20 -6.01 -12.31
CA SER A 130 -19.43 -5.39 -13.38
C SER A 130 -18.69 -6.42 -14.24
N GLU A 131 -18.07 -7.42 -13.63
CA GLU A 131 -17.34 -8.49 -14.31
C GLU A 131 -18.28 -9.44 -15.04
N TRP A 132 -19.39 -9.82 -14.40
CA TRP A 132 -20.39 -10.67 -15.04
C TRP A 132 -20.93 -10.04 -16.32
N ARG A 133 -21.14 -8.72 -16.33
CA ARG A 133 -21.56 -8.00 -17.53
C ARG A 133 -20.52 -8.09 -18.64
N LEU A 134 -19.24 -7.86 -18.32
CA LEU A 134 -18.14 -7.92 -19.28
C LEU A 134 -18.06 -9.31 -19.92
N ILE A 135 -18.14 -10.35 -19.10
CA ILE A 135 -18.04 -11.75 -19.52
C ILE A 135 -19.29 -12.23 -20.27
N SER A 136 -20.46 -11.70 -19.92
CA SER A 136 -21.71 -12.03 -20.61
C SER A 136 -21.85 -11.39 -21.99
N ALA A 137 -20.96 -10.45 -22.35
CA ALA A 137 -20.97 -9.85 -23.67
C ALA A 137 -20.55 -10.90 -24.71
N PRO A 138 -21.35 -11.12 -25.77
CA PRO A 138 -21.10 -12.18 -26.75
C PRO A 138 -19.79 -11.99 -27.53
N GLU A 139 -19.31 -10.75 -27.64
CA GLU A 139 -18.04 -10.40 -28.29
C GLU A 139 -16.80 -10.74 -27.43
N ALA A 140 -16.98 -10.85 -26.11
CA ALA A 140 -15.89 -11.09 -25.15
C ALA A 140 -15.73 -12.57 -24.78
N GLN A 141 -16.60 -13.46 -25.28
CA GLN A 141 -16.48 -14.89 -25.03
C GLN A 141 -15.36 -15.48 -25.90
N GLU A 142 -14.23 -15.78 -25.27
CA GLU A 142 -13.13 -16.50 -25.91
C GLU A 142 -13.61 -17.91 -26.34
N PRO A 143 -13.25 -18.37 -27.56
CA PRO A 143 -13.61 -19.69 -28.05
C PRO A 143 -13.12 -20.79 -27.10
N GLY A 144 -14.03 -21.59 -26.56
CA GLY A 144 -13.71 -22.71 -25.65
C GLY A 144 -13.87 -22.41 -24.15
N THR A 145 -14.30 -21.20 -23.77
CA THR A 145 -14.65 -20.87 -22.39
C THR A 145 -16.08 -21.32 -22.04
N ARG A 146 -16.34 -21.54 -20.74
CA ARG A 146 -17.68 -21.93 -20.27
C ARG A 146 -18.67 -20.77 -20.48
N PRO A 147 -19.78 -20.97 -21.20
CA PRO A 147 -20.75 -19.92 -21.45
C PRO A 147 -21.39 -19.48 -20.14
N VAL A 148 -21.48 -18.16 -19.95
CA VAL A 148 -22.06 -17.54 -18.76
C VAL A 148 -23.46 -17.02 -19.09
N PRO A 149 -24.49 -17.30 -18.28
CA PRO A 149 -25.84 -16.85 -18.58
C PRO A 149 -25.96 -15.31 -18.47
N PRO A 150 -26.88 -14.70 -19.22
CA PRO A 150 -27.06 -13.26 -19.20
C PRO A 150 -27.47 -12.76 -17.81
N LEU A 151 -27.08 -11.52 -17.51
CA LEU A 151 -27.37 -10.89 -16.22
C LEU A 151 -28.89 -10.78 -15.99
N PRO A 152 -29.40 -11.02 -14.76
CA PRO A 152 -30.81 -10.82 -14.45
C PRO A 152 -31.28 -9.40 -14.80
N PRO A 153 -32.53 -9.22 -15.29
CA PRO A 153 -33.01 -7.92 -15.76
C PRO A 153 -33.00 -6.84 -14.67
N ALA A 154 -33.20 -7.22 -13.41
CA ALA A 154 -33.09 -6.32 -12.26
C ALA A 154 -31.68 -5.71 -12.13
N LEU A 155 -30.64 -6.49 -12.43
CA LEU A 155 -29.25 -6.05 -12.39
C LEU A 155 -28.81 -5.43 -13.72
N ALA A 156 -29.52 -5.65 -14.83
CA ALA A 156 -29.18 -5.06 -16.14
C ALA A 156 -29.39 -3.54 -16.18
N ASN A 157 -30.28 -3.01 -15.34
CA ASN A 157 -30.64 -1.59 -15.29
C ASN A 157 -29.73 -0.72 -14.40
N LEU A 158 -28.67 -1.27 -13.79
CA LEU A 158 -27.78 -0.48 -12.94
C LEU A 158 -27.15 0.70 -13.73
N PRO A 159 -27.07 1.90 -13.11
CA PRO A 159 -26.52 3.11 -13.72
C PRO A 159 -25.19 2.88 -14.45
N ARG A 160 -24.98 3.60 -15.55
CA ARG A 160 -23.74 3.53 -16.34
C ARG A 160 -22.51 3.95 -15.53
N ASP A 161 -22.70 4.78 -14.50
CA ASP A 161 -21.63 5.25 -13.61
C ASP A 161 -21.02 4.10 -12.79
N LEU A 162 -21.76 3.02 -12.54
CA LEU A 162 -21.27 1.81 -11.87
C LEU A 162 -20.40 0.92 -12.78
N ARG A 163 -20.15 1.33 -14.03
CA ARG A 163 -19.25 0.62 -14.97
C ARG A 163 -17.80 1.11 -14.87
N HIS A 164 -17.49 1.94 -13.89
CA HIS A 164 -16.18 2.54 -13.77
C HIS A 164 -15.13 1.48 -13.39
N PRO A 165 -14.06 1.23 -14.19
CA PRO A 165 -13.04 0.23 -13.88
C PRO A 165 -12.30 0.48 -12.55
N GLY A 166 -12.33 1.73 -12.06
CA GLY A 166 -11.85 2.05 -10.72
C GLY A 166 -12.53 1.23 -9.62
N ILE A 167 -13.74 0.71 -9.81
CA ILE A 167 -14.46 -0.08 -8.81
C ILE A 167 -13.75 -1.41 -8.51
N ALA A 168 -13.28 -2.10 -9.55
CA ALA A 168 -12.55 -3.35 -9.40
C ALA A 168 -11.16 -3.12 -8.79
N GLN A 169 -10.50 -2.02 -9.15
CA GLN A 169 -9.22 -1.62 -8.58
C GLN A 169 -9.33 -1.26 -7.09
N THR A 170 -10.33 -0.48 -6.70
CA THR A 170 -10.58 -0.16 -5.29
C THR A 170 -10.89 -1.43 -4.52
N PHE A 171 -11.68 -2.34 -5.07
CA PHE A 171 -11.93 -3.61 -4.37
C PHE A 171 -10.69 -4.49 -4.23
N ALA A 172 -9.83 -4.56 -5.26
CA ALA A 172 -8.57 -5.30 -5.19
C ALA A 172 -7.65 -4.73 -4.10
N LEU A 173 -7.47 -3.40 -4.06
CA LEU A 173 -6.68 -2.75 -3.02
C LEU A 173 -7.29 -2.98 -1.62
N LEU A 174 -8.62 -2.93 -1.50
CA LEU A 174 -9.32 -3.16 -0.23
C LEU A 174 -9.04 -4.58 0.26
N THR A 175 -9.09 -5.54 -0.64
CA THR A 175 -8.78 -6.95 -0.36
C THR A 175 -7.32 -7.13 0.04
N CYS A 176 -6.37 -6.50 -0.66
CA CYS A 176 -4.96 -6.51 -0.28
C CYS A 176 -4.75 -5.91 1.12
N THR A 177 -5.47 -4.84 1.45
CA THR A 177 -5.41 -4.21 2.77
C THR A 177 -5.87 -5.17 3.85
N TYR A 178 -7.03 -5.81 3.66
CA TYR A 178 -7.51 -6.83 4.59
C TYR A 178 -6.58 -8.04 4.68
N ALA A 179 -5.95 -8.44 3.58
CA ALA A 179 -4.96 -9.50 3.60
C ALA A 179 -3.77 -9.19 4.50
N VAL A 180 -3.26 -7.97 4.43
CA VAL A 180 -2.17 -7.51 5.29
C VAL A 180 -2.62 -7.40 6.75
N LEU A 181 -3.81 -6.85 7.01
CA LEU A 181 -4.38 -6.77 8.36
C LEU A 181 -4.64 -8.15 8.98
N MET A 182 -4.91 -9.15 8.16
CA MET A 182 -5.17 -10.52 8.59
C MET A 182 -3.89 -11.36 8.75
N LEU A 183 -2.71 -10.84 8.39
CA LEU A 183 -1.45 -11.56 8.55
C LEU A 183 -1.25 -11.98 10.02
N GLY A 184 -1.04 -13.27 10.24
CA GLY A 184 -0.86 -13.85 11.57
C GLY A 184 -2.14 -14.40 12.22
N LEU A 185 -3.32 -14.20 11.63
CA LEU A 185 -4.60 -14.70 12.16
C LEU A 185 -4.94 -16.13 11.70
N GLY A 186 -3.94 -16.98 11.53
CA GLY A 186 -4.11 -18.39 11.15
C GLY A 186 -4.37 -18.60 9.64
N PRO A 187 -4.99 -19.72 9.23
CA PRO A 187 -5.08 -20.11 7.81
C PRO A 187 -5.96 -19.18 6.97
N ILE A 188 -6.86 -18.42 7.59
CA ILE A 188 -7.69 -17.43 6.91
C ILE A 188 -6.85 -16.31 6.27
N SER A 189 -5.70 -15.98 6.86
CA SER A 189 -4.77 -15.01 6.34
C SER A 189 -4.23 -15.41 4.96
N LEU A 190 -3.98 -16.71 4.75
CA LEU A 190 -3.54 -17.24 3.47
C LEU A 190 -4.61 -17.08 2.39
N VAL A 191 -5.89 -17.27 2.74
CA VAL A 191 -7.00 -17.08 1.81
C VAL A 191 -7.12 -15.62 1.39
N TRP A 192 -6.98 -14.68 2.33
CA TRP A 192 -6.98 -13.25 2.02
C TRP A 192 -5.77 -12.84 1.18
N VAL A 193 -4.58 -13.31 1.52
CA VAL A 193 -3.35 -13.04 0.74
C VAL A 193 -3.51 -13.58 -0.67
N LEU A 194 -4.05 -14.80 -0.83
CA LEU A 194 -4.32 -15.36 -2.14
C LEU A 194 -5.34 -14.53 -2.91
N ALA A 195 -6.46 -14.14 -2.28
CA ALA A 195 -7.49 -13.30 -2.89
C ALA A 195 -6.93 -11.94 -3.34
N GLY A 196 -6.19 -11.26 -2.46
CA GLY A 196 -5.53 -9.99 -2.76
C GLY A 196 -4.50 -10.11 -3.87
N THR A 197 -3.73 -11.20 -3.89
CA THR A 197 -2.73 -11.44 -4.94
C THR A 197 -3.38 -11.70 -6.30
N VAL A 198 -4.43 -12.53 -6.36
CA VAL A 198 -5.18 -12.79 -7.61
C VAL A 198 -5.81 -11.51 -8.14
N LEU A 199 -6.54 -10.77 -7.29
CA LEU A 199 -7.21 -9.53 -7.67
C LEU A 199 -6.20 -8.44 -8.04
N GLY A 200 -5.13 -8.29 -7.25
CA GLY A 200 -4.06 -7.33 -7.51
C GLY A 200 -3.30 -7.64 -8.80
N TYR A 201 -3.06 -8.92 -9.09
CA TYR A 201 -2.43 -9.35 -10.34
C TYR A 201 -3.32 -9.04 -11.56
N ASP A 202 -4.60 -9.45 -11.54
CA ASP A 202 -5.51 -9.21 -12.65
C ASP A 202 -5.73 -7.71 -12.90
N GLN A 203 -5.99 -6.93 -11.85
CA GLN A 203 -6.21 -5.49 -11.97
C GLN A 203 -4.93 -4.74 -12.32
N GLY A 204 -3.78 -5.17 -11.78
CA GLY A 204 -2.47 -4.64 -12.12
C GLY A 204 -2.13 -4.90 -13.59
N TRP A 205 -2.33 -6.13 -14.07
CA TRP A 205 -2.10 -6.51 -15.47
C TRP A 205 -2.96 -5.67 -16.40
N ARG A 206 -4.28 -5.60 -16.17
CA ARG A 206 -5.20 -4.79 -16.99
C ARG A 206 -4.82 -3.31 -16.98
N TYR A 207 -4.29 -2.81 -15.87
CA TYR A 207 -3.87 -1.42 -15.75
C TYR A 207 -2.54 -1.14 -16.48
N PHE A 208 -1.52 -1.97 -16.29
CA PHE A 208 -0.19 -1.75 -16.86
C PHE A 208 -0.09 -2.20 -18.33
N ALA A 209 -0.80 -3.24 -18.74
CA ALA A 209 -0.78 -3.72 -20.13
C ALA A 209 -1.60 -2.84 -21.06
N ALA A 210 -2.75 -2.31 -20.61
CA ALA A 210 -3.60 -1.44 -21.44
C ALA A 210 -3.02 -0.02 -21.63
N GLY A 211 -2.15 0.44 -20.72
CA GLY A 211 -1.54 1.77 -20.81
C GLY A 211 -0.34 1.88 -21.76
N GLY A 212 0.09 0.78 -22.38
CA GLY A 212 1.30 0.72 -23.20
C GLY A 212 1.17 1.23 -24.64
N GLU A 213 -0.03 1.22 -25.22
CA GLU A 213 -0.23 1.51 -26.66
C GLU A 213 -0.99 2.81 -26.97
N GLU A 214 -1.86 3.30 -26.07
CA GLU A 214 -2.62 4.56 -26.30
C GLU A 214 -1.94 5.82 -25.75
N ALA A 215 -0.88 5.67 -24.94
CA ALA A 215 -0.21 6.78 -24.27
C ALA A 215 0.82 7.53 -25.15
N ASP A 216 1.08 7.05 -26.38
CA ASP A 216 2.02 7.70 -27.32
C ASP A 216 1.37 8.82 -28.17
N GLY A 217 0.05 9.04 -28.03
CA GLY A 217 -0.68 9.96 -28.91
C GLY A 217 -0.99 11.36 -28.36
N MET A 218 -1.11 11.56 -27.05
CA MET A 218 -1.61 12.83 -26.51
C MET A 218 -1.10 13.12 -25.09
N GLU A 219 -0.64 14.37 -24.90
CA GLU A 219 -0.45 15.09 -23.61
C GLU A 219 0.91 14.97 -22.88
N GLY A 220 1.82 15.88 -23.23
CA GLY A 220 2.31 16.90 -22.28
C GLY A 220 2.89 16.44 -20.93
N ASN A 221 3.96 15.64 -20.94
CA ASN A 221 5.13 15.56 -20.04
C ASN A 221 5.06 15.80 -18.49
N SER A 222 3.90 16.02 -17.87
CA SER A 222 3.79 16.39 -16.44
C SER A 222 2.88 15.47 -15.62
N GLY A 223 1.96 14.74 -16.27
CA GLY A 223 1.02 13.81 -15.64
C GLY A 223 1.62 12.57 -14.95
N PRO A 224 2.64 11.87 -15.51
CA PRO A 224 3.01 10.54 -15.01
C PRO A 224 3.80 10.56 -13.70
N ARG A 225 4.42 11.70 -13.34
CA ARG A 225 5.22 11.81 -12.10
C ARG A 225 4.34 12.00 -10.86
N LEU A 226 3.24 12.76 -10.97
CA LEU A 226 2.37 13.07 -9.83
C LEU A 226 1.68 11.82 -9.28
N HIS A 227 1.21 10.96 -10.18
CA HIS A 227 0.61 9.66 -9.87
C HIS A 227 1.51 8.80 -8.97
N ARG A 228 2.81 8.71 -9.28
CA ARG A 228 3.76 7.89 -8.52
C ARG A 228 3.89 8.38 -7.07
N TRP A 229 3.84 9.70 -6.85
CA TRP A 229 3.89 10.28 -5.50
C TRP A 229 2.62 10.04 -4.70
N VAL A 230 1.44 10.07 -5.35
CA VAL A 230 0.17 9.71 -4.69
C VAL A 230 0.21 8.26 -4.26
N VAL A 231 0.61 7.34 -5.15
CA VAL A 231 0.68 5.91 -4.83
C VAL A 231 1.73 5.63 -3.75
N ALA A 232 2.93 6.21 -3.87
CA ALA A 232 3.98 6.05 -2.86
C ALA A 232 3.52 6.59 -1.49
N GLY A 233 2.88 7.77 -1.48
CA GLY A 233 2.33 8.36 -0.27
C GLY A 233 1.22 7.51 0.34
N THR A 234 0.29 7.00 -0.48
CA THR A 234 -0.75 6.08 -0.04
C THR A 234 -0.15 4.81 0.55
N VAL A 235 0.81 4.17 -0.13
CA VAL A 235 1.46 2.94 0.36
C VAL A 235 2.13 3.20 1.71
N LEU A 236 2.83 4.33 1.85
CA LEU A 236 3.51 4.70 3.07
C LEU A 236 2.52 4.96 4.23
N CYS A 237 1.42 5.66 3.96
CA CYS A 237 0.35 5.86 4.93
C CYS A 237 -0.32 4.55 5.35
N THR A 238 -0.62 3.67 4.38
CA THR A 238 -1.21 2.35 4.66
C THR A 238 -0.27 1.49 5.49
N PHE A 239 1.03 1.48 5.16
CA PHE A 239 2.03 0.76 5.93
C PHE A 239 2.16 1.31 7.35
N SER A 240 2.13 2.63 7.49
CA SER A 240 2.14 3.29 8.80
C SER A 240 0.96 2.88 9.69
N LEU A 241 -0.23 2.65 9.11
CA LEU A 241 -1.40 2.18 9.87
C LEU A 241 -1.21 0.78 10.49
N LEU A 242 -0.20 0.01 10.04
CA LEU A 242 0.16 -1.29 10.62
C LEU A 242 1.16 -1.18 11.78
N LEU A 243 1.77 -0.02 11.95
CA LEU A 243 2.74 0.23 13.03
C LEU A 243 2.00 0.64 14.31
N PRO A 244 2.62 0.50 15.49
CA PRO A 244 2.04 1.01 16.74
C PRO A 244 1.78 2.53 16.66
N TRP A 245 0.55 2.95 16.98
CA TRP A 245 0.13 4.37 16.99
C TRP A 245 0.06 4.98 18.39
N THR A 246 -0.15 4.18 19.43
CA THR A 246 -0.22 4.67 20.81
C THR A 246 0.62 3.80 21.74
N ARG A 247 1.12 4.37 22.85
CA ARG A 247 1.88 3.62 23.86
C ARG A 247 1.12 2.40 24.42
N GLY A 248 -0.21 2.47 24.46
CA GLY A 248 -1.07 1.36 24.92
C GLY A 248 -1.10 0.17 23.96
N THR A 249 -0.89 0.38 22.65
CA THR A 249 -0.86 -0.71 21.65
C THR A 249 0.31 -1.68 21.84
N MET A 250 1.37 -1.28 22.55
CA MET A 250 2.51 -2.18 22.86
C MET A 250 2.19 -3.19 23.96
N GLN A 251 1.21 -2.91 24.83
CA GLN A 251 0.92 -3.74 26.01
C GLN A 251 -0.20 -4.75 25.77
N VAL A 252 -1.06 -4.51 24.77
CA VAL A 252 -2.14 -5.42 24.37
C VAL A 252 -2.20 -5.47 22.84
N PRO A 253 -1.70 -6.55 22.19
CA PRO A 253 -1.71 -6.69 20.74
C PRO A 253 -3.12 -6.58 20.11
N ALA A 254 -4.16 -6.92 20.88
CA ALA A 254 -5.56 -6.81 20.47
C ALA A 254 -6.12 -5.37 20.46
N LEU A 255 -5.35 -4.38 20.92
CA LEU A 255 -5.67 -2.94 20.90
C LEU A 255 -4.79 -2.17 19.91
N SER A 256 -4.14 -2.85 18.97
CA SER A 256 -3.47 -2.24 17.81
C SER A 256 -4.49 -1.43 16.99
N GLY A 257 -4.58 -0.12 17.27
CA GLY A 257 -5.50 0.82 16.61
C GLY A 257 -6.82 0.93 17.36
N GLY A 258 -6.82 1.68 18.47
CA GLY A 258 -8.02 2.08 19.21
C GLY A 258 -8.95 2.88 18.33
N ASP A 259 -9.82 2.14 17.64
CA ASP A 259 -11.06 2.45 16.92
C ASP A 259 -10.99 1.84 15.50
N MET A 260 -11.25 0.54 15.41
CA MET A 260 -11.29 -0.23 14.15
C MET A 260 -12.07 0.48 13.03
N TRP A 261 -13.09 1.25 13.39
CA TRP A 261 -13.94 1.95 12.44
C TRP A 261 -13.19 3.09 11.80
N LEU A 262 -12.52 3.87 12.63
CA LEU A 262 -11.84 5.10 12.30
C LEU A 262 -10.61 4.80 11.42
N SER A 263 -9.87 3.72 11.72
CA SER A 263 -8.77 3.22 10.89
C SER A 263 -9.25 2.67 9.54
N THR A 264 -10.38 1.97 9.51
CA THR A 264 -11.00 1.47 8.27
C THR A 264 -11.40 2.63 7.33
N HIS A 265 -11.91 3.74 7.86
CA HIS A 265 -12.24 4.93 7.07
C HIS A 265 -10.98 5.62 6.51
N SER A 266 -9.90 5.67 7.29
CA SER A 266 -8.61 6.20 6.82
C SER A 266 -7.99 5.32 5.74
N LEU A 267 -8.03 4.00 5.89
CA LEU A 267 -7.62 3.05 4.85
C LEU A 267 -8.45 3.21 3.58
N PHE A 268 -9.77 3.32 3.70
CA PHE A 268 -10.66 3.53 2.56
C PHE A 268 -10.34 4.84 1.81
N THR A 269 -10.13 5.93 2.56
CA THR A 269 -9.77 7.24 1.99
C THR A 269 -8.44 7.16 1.22
N LEU A 270 -7.43 6.54 1.82
CA LEU A 270 -6.13 6.28 1.21
C LEU A 270 -6.25 5.43 -0.07
N LEU A 271 -7.10 4.41 -0.04
CA LEU A 271 -7.39 3.54 -1.17
C LEU A 271 -8.00 4.28 -2.35
N LEU A 272 -9.01 5.12 -2.07
CA LEU A 272 -9.66 5.95 -3.07
C LEU A 272 -8.65 6.90 -3.72
N LEU A 273 -7.75 7.47 -2.92
CA LEU A 273 -6.64 8.31 -3.39
C LEU A 273 -5.64 7.53 -4.26
N ALA A 274 -5.29 6.29 -3.90
CA ALA A 274 -4.45 5.45 -4.77
C ALA A 274 -5.14 5.17 -6.10
N CYS A 275 -6.40 4.72 -6.09
CA CYS A 275 -7.14 4.44 -7.32
C CYS A 275 -7.33 5.68 -8.20
N SER A 276 -7.51 6.84 -7.60
CA SER A 276 -7.62 8.11 -8.32
C SER A 276 -6.31 8.55 -8.93
N GLY A 277 -5.21 8.40 -8.20
CA GLY A 277 -3.87 8.69 -8.70
C GLY A 277 -3.49 7.80 -9.87
N VAL A 278 -3.95 6.55 -9.88
CA VAL A 278 -3.64 5.51 -10.88
C VAL A 278 -4.39 5.74 -12.20
N ARG A 279 -5.69 6.04 -12.24
CA ARG A 279 -6.39 6.16 -13.54
C ARG A 279 -5.85 7.34 -14.39
N HIS A 280 -5.64 7.14 -15.70
CA HIS A 280 -5.02 8.03 -16.72
C HIS A 280 -5.39 9.54 -16.76
N ARG A 281 -6.24 10.05 -15.86
CA ARG A 281 -6.51 11.48 -15.68
C ARG A 281 -5.94 12.06 -14.38
N GLY A 282 -5.25 11.24 -13.58
CA GLY A 282 -4.82 11.59 -12.23
C GLY A 282 -6.01 11.95 -11.33
N LEU A 283 -5.75 12.78 -10.33
CA LEU A 283 -6.73 13.24 -9.33
C LEU A 283 -7.96 13.96 -9.94
N SER A 284 -7.98 14.28 -11.24
CA SER A 284 -9.08 14.98 -11.91
C SER A 284 -10.36 14.17 -12.05
N ALA A 285 -10.31 12.86 -11.81
CA ALA A 285 -11.52 12.03 -11.75
C ALA A 285 -12.42 12.39 -10.56
N PHE A 286 -11.87 13.05 -9.54
CA PHE A 286 -12.61 13.44 -8.35
C PHE A 286 -12.98 14.92 -8.39
N HIS A 287 -14.18 15.22 -7.90
CA HIS A 287 -14.56 16.59 -7.63
C HIS A 287 -13.56 17.20 -6.63
N PRO A 288 -13.08 18.45 -6.84
CA PRO A 288 -12.05 19.06 -6.00
C PRO A 288 -12.42 19.09 -4.51
N LEU A 289 -13.71 19.21 -4.21
CA LEU A 289 -14.25 19.14 -2.84
C LEU A 289 -13.98 17.78 -2.16
N LEU A 290 -14.08 16.67 -2.89
CA LEU A 290 -13.80 15.33 -2.36
C LEU A 290 -12.31 15.16 -2.02
N LEU A 291 -11.43 15.71 -2.86
CA LEU A 291 -9.99 15.69 -2.61
C LEU A 291 -9.63 16.50 -1.36
N ILE A 292 -10.24 17.68 -1.19
CA ILE A 292 -10.05 18.52 0.01
C ILE A 292 -10.58 17.80 1.26
N LEU A 293 -11.77 17.19 1.18
CA LEU A 293 -12.30 16.41 2.32
C LEU A 293 -11.41 15.23 2.68
N ALA A 294 -10.86 14.52 1.69
CA ALA A 294 -9.94 13.40 1.92
C ALA A 294 -8.64 13.87 2.59
N ALA A 295 -8.05 14.96 2.10
CA ALA A 295 -6.89 15.62 2.70
C ALA A 295 -7.15 16.02 4.17
N VAL A 296 -8.23 16.76 4.41
CA VAL A 296 -8.65 17.19 5.77
C VAL A 296 -8.88 15.99 6.68
N TRP A 297 -9.51 14.92 6.18
CA TRP A 297 -9.72 13.70 6.95
C TRP A 297 -8.39 13.06 7.37
N LEU A 298 -7.44 12.90 6.46
CA LEU A 298 -6.15 12.27 6.77
C LEU A 298 -5.29 13.13 7.71
N MET A 299 -5.35 14.46 7.57
CA MET A 299 -4.74 15.40 8.51
C MET A 299 -5.38 15.31 9.89
N MET A 300 -6.71 15.32 9.96
CA MET A 300 -7.45 15.17 11.21
C MET A 300 -7.12 13.83 11.88
N TRP A 301 -7.03 12.74 11.11
CA TRP A 301 -6.61 11.43 11.59
C TRP A 301 -5.25 11.47 12.29
N LEU A 302 -4.25 12.04 11.59
CA LEU A 302 -2.89 12.16 12.09
C LEU A 302 -2.88 12.98 13.39
N VAL A 303 -3.55 14.14 13.41
CA VAL A 303 -3.59 15.03 14.59
C VAL A 303 -4.24 14.35 15.78
N LEU A 304 -5.36 13.66 15.59
CA LEU A 304 -6.09 12.99 16.67
C LEU A 304 -5.31 11.81 17.25
N ASN A 305 -4.53 11.11 16.42
CA ASN A 305 -3.79 9.91 16.82
C ASN A 305 -2.28 10.13 16.97
N MET A 306 -1.82 11.39 16.96
CA MET A 306 -0.39 11.67 17.01
C MET A 306 0.17 11.31 18.38
N SER A 307 1.05 10.32 18.41
CA SER A 307 1.87 10.00 19.56
C SER A 307 3.34 10.14 19.21
N VAL A 308 4.03 11.10 19.83
CA VAL A 308 5.47 11.36 19.64
C VAL A 308 6.31 10.11 19.90
N TYR A 309 5.82 9.21 20.74
CA TYR A 309 6.54 8.02 21.19
C TYR A 309 6.22 6.75 20.39
N ALA A 310 5.31 6.83 19.42
CA ALA A 310 4.91 5.69 18.62
C ALA A 310 5.44 5.86 17.19
N PRO A 311 5.96 4.79 16.55
CA PRO A 311 6.55 4.90 15.21
C PRO A 311 5.51 5.16 14.11
N GLY A 312 4.27 4.69 14.25
CA GLY A 312 3.24 4.79 13.21
C GLY A 312 3.05 6.21 12.66
N PRO A 313 2.71 7.20 13.50
CA PRO A 313 2.51 8.57 13.04
C PRO A 313 3.71 9.18 12.29
N TRP A 314 4.94 8.83 12.68
CA TRP A 314 6.16 9.31 12.02
C TRP A 314 6.34 8.77 10.60
N PHE A 315 5.91 7.53 10.34
CA PHE A 315 5.84 6.99 8.98
C PHE A 315 4.62 7.50 8.22
N PHE A 316 3.52 7.85 8.90
CA PHE A 316 2.32 8.39 8.24
C PHE A 316 2.58 9.76 7.64
N LEU A 317 3.25 10.62 8.41
CA LEU A 317 3.50 12.03 8.08
C LEU A 317 4.15 12.24 6.70
N PRO A 318 5.27 11.59 6.33
CA PRO A 318 5.85 11.77 4.99
C PRO A 318 4.91 11.27 3.88
N GLY A 319 4.14 10.20 4.13
CA GLY A 319 3.15 9.70 3.17
C GLY A 319 2.02 10.70 2.95
N LEU A 320 1.51 11.26 4.05
CA LEU A 320 0.47 12.28 4.04
C LEU A 320 0.93 13.54 3.30
N LEU A 321 2.15 14.01 3.57
CA LEU A 321 2.72 15.16 2.88
C LEU A 321 2.86 14.93 1.38
N ALA A 322 3.23 13.71 0.95
CA ALA A 322 3.31 13.38 -0.47
C ALA A 322 1.93 13.40 -1.14
N VAL A 323 0.90 12.87 -0.47
CA VAL A 323 -0.49 12.89 -0.95
C VAL A 323 -1.01 14.34 -1.03
N GLU A 324 -0.82 15.13 0.03
CA GLU A 324 -1.21 16.54 0.09
C GLU A 324 -0.54 17.38 -0.98
N ALA A 325 0.78 17.25 -1.15
CA ALA A 325 1.52 17.96 -2.18
C ALA A 325 1.01 17.62 -3.59
N ALA A 326 0.62 16.37 -3.82
CA ALA A 326 0.01 15.96 -5.08
C ALA A 326 -1.39 16.57 -5.27
N ILE A 327 -2.23 16.57 -4.24
CA ILE A 327 -3.58 17.19 -4.28
C ILE A 327 -3.47 18.70 -4.53
N VAL A 328 -2.65 19.41 -3.76
CA VAL A 328 -2.48 20.87 -3.90
C VAL A 328 -1.95 21.22 -5.29
N ARG A 329 -0.92 20.50 -5.76
CA ARG A 329 -0.38 20.72 -7.10
C ARG A 329 -1.43 20.46 -8.18
N HIS A 330 -2.27 19.45 -8.02
CA HIS A 330 -3.36 19.18 -8.94
C HIS A 330 -4.41 20.31 -8.97
N LEU A 331 -4.84 20.79 -7.80
CA LEU A 331 -5.81 21.88 -7.68
C LEU A 331 -5.26 23.21 -8.22
N MET A 332 -3.96 23.49 -8.02
CA MET A 332 -3.31 24.67 -8.59
C MET A 332 -3.28 24.63 -10.12
N LEU A 333 -3.01 23.46 -10.71
CA LEU A 333 -3.04 23.29 -12.17
C LEU A 333 -4.45 23.49 -12.75
N LEU A 334 -5.49 23.01 -12.07
CA LEU A 334 -6.88 23.23 -12.47
C LEU A 334 -7.25 24.73 -12.44
N ARG A 335 -6.83 25.46 -11.39
CA ARG A 335 -7.05 26.90 -11.28
C ARG A 335 -6.30 27.69 -12.37
N GLY A 336 -5.05 27.32 -12.67
CA GLY A 336 -4.26 27.97 -13.71
C GLY A 336 -4.84 27.80 -15.12
N ARG A 337 -5.40 26.62 -15.43
CA ARG A 337 -6.02 26.34 -16.74
C ARG A 337 -7.34 27.08 -16.95
N GLY A 338 -8.13 27.29 -15.88
CA GLY A 338 -9.35 28.10 -15.95
C GLY A 338 -9.05 29.56 -16.34
N ASN A 339 -8.05 30.15 -15.69
CA ASN A 339 -7.67 31.54 -15.95
C ASN A 339 -7.15 31.75 -17.38
N THR A 340 -6.45 30.78 -17.96
CA THR A 340 -5.94 30.88 -19.34
C THR A 340 -7.02 30.80 -20.40
N VAL A 341 -8.08 30.00 -20.17
CA VAL A 341 -9.19 29.88 -21.13
C VAL A 341 -10.03 31.16 -21.10
N GLU A 342 -10.34 31.70 -19.91
CA GLU A 342 -11.04 32.98 -19.79
C GLU A 342 -10.24 34.15 -20.41
N GLN A 343 -8.91 34.16 -20.27
CA GLN A 343 -8.06 35.17 -20.91
C GLN A 343 -8.01 35.03 -22.43
N GLN A 344 -8.08 33.81 -22.95
CA GLN A 344 -8.01 33.54 -24.38
C GLN A 344 -9.35 33.80 -25.08
N ASP A 345 -10.46 33.49 -24.42
CA ASP A 345 -11.81 33.84 -24.87
C ASP A 345 -12.00 35.37 -24.86
N ALA A 346 -11.57 36.05 -23.79
CA ALA A 346 -11.60 37.52 -23.72
C ALA A 346 -10.69 38.19 -24.76
N ALA A 347 -9.55 37.61 -25.12
CA ALA A 347 -8.69 38.12 -26.19
C ALA A 347 -9.29 37.87 -27.58
N SER A 348 -9.96 36.73 -27.79
CA SER A 348 -10.58 36.38 -29.08
C SER A 348 -11.84 37.21 -29.37
N ASP A 349 -12.59 37.63 -28.36
CA ASP A 349 -13.74 38.53 -28.52
C ASP A 349 -13.33 39.97 -28.89
N LEU A 350 -12.11 40.38 -28.52
CA LEU A 350 -11.55 41.70 -28.87
C LEU A 350 -11.09 41.78 -30.33
N ASP A 351 -10.63 40.67 -30.92
CA ASP A 351 -10.21 40.60 -32.33
C ASP A 351 -11.40 40.59 -33.33
N LEU A 352 -12.61 40.24 -32.87
CA LEU A 352 -13.82 40.21 -33.71
C LEU A 352 -14.55 41.57 -33.82
N GLN A 353 -14.07 42.61 -33.12
CA GLN A 353 -14.67 43.96 -33.14
C GLN A 353 -13.85 44.99 -33.94
N GLY A 354 -12.79 44.54 -34.65
CA GLY A 354 -11.90 45.38 -35.46
C GLY A 354 -12.29 45.52 -36.93
#